data_AF-A0A8T5HPZ2-F1
#
_entry.id   AF-A0A8T5HPZ2-F1
#
_cell.length_a   1.000
_cell.length_b   1.000
_cell.length_c   1.000
_cell.angle_alpha   90.00
_cell.angle_beta   90.00
_cell.angle_gamma   90.00
#
_symmetry.space_group_name_H-M   'P 1'
#
loop_
_entity.id
_entity.type
_entity.pdbx_description
1 polymer ?
#
loop_
_entity_poly.entity_id
_entity_poly.type
_entity_poly.pdbx_seq_one_letter_code
_entity_poly.pdbx_strand_id
1 'polypeptide(L)'
;MITDVAIYYKDKLYSLPEPNRHHDVISMIHRETGDFGIRGSQGFLRDDGEFLDREDGLEYVLRVGQIEKTRHSRLLFSEDLW
;
A
#
# COMPACT_ATOMS: atom_id res chain seq x y z
N MET A 1 0.76 -12.04 5.08
CA MET A 1 0.12 -10.85 5.69
C MET A 1 0.57 -9.60 4.96
N ILE A 2 -0.22 -8.53 4.93
CA ILE A 2 0.24 -7.22 4.45
C ILE A 2 1.13 -6.58 5.52
N THR A 3 2.32 -6.13 5.11
CA THR A 3 3.33 -5.55 6.02
C THR A 3 3.75 -4.14 5.64
N ASP A 4 3.53 -3.74 4.38
CA ASP A 4 4.03 -2.47 3.85
C ASP A 4 2.96 -1.75 3.03
N VAL A 5 2.98 -0.42 3.05
CA VAL A 5 2.35 0.40 2.02
C VAL A 5 3.24 0.44 0.79
N ALA A 6 2.65 0.38 -0.40
CA ALA A 6 3.40 0.31 -1.64
C ALA A 6 2.81 1.18 -2.75
N ILE A 7 3.67 1.66 -3.65
CA ILE A 7 3.31 2.38 -4.88
C ILE A 7 4.17 1.85 -6.02
N TYR A 8 3.53 1.37 -7.08
CA TYR A 8 4.17 1.14 -8.38
C TYR A 8 4.23 2.45 -9.16
N TYR A 9 5.43 2.95 -9.44
CA TYR A 9 5.65 4.19 -10.18
C TYR A 9 6.84 4.06 -11.13
N LYS A 10 6.62 4.41 -12.41
CA LYS A 10 7.64 4.31 -13.49
C LYS A 10 8.38 2.96 -13.49
N ASP A 11 7.59 1.88 -13.52
CA ASP A 11 8.07 0.49 -13.54
C ASP A 11 8.94 0.07 -12.33
N LYS A 12 8.91 0.86 -11.25
CA LYS A 12 9.57 0.56 -9.99
C LYS A 12 8.55 0.49 -8.86
N LEU A 13 8.71 -0.54 -8.02
CA LEU A 13 7.97 -0.68 -6.78
C LEU A 13 8.68 0.09 -5.67
N TYR A 14 7.94 0.97 -5.02
CA TYR A 14 8.38 1.68 -3.82
C TYR A 14 7.51 1.23 -2.66
N SER A 15 8.11 0.90 -1.52
CA SER A 15 7.37 0.46 -0.33
C SER A 15 8.04 0.92 0.95
N LEU A 16 7.24 1.04 2.01
CA LEU A 16 7.68 1.31 3.37
C LEU A 16 6.85 0.46 4.35
N PRO A 17 7.48 -0.12 5.39
CA PRO A 17 6.78 -0.98 6.34
C PRO A 17 5.81 -0.17 7.21
N GLU A 18 4.89 -0.85 7.87
CA GLU A 18 4.12 -0.29 8.99
C GLU A 18 5.07 0.47 9.97
N PRO A 19 4.69 1.68 10.48
CA PRO A 19 3.39 2.33 10.37
C PRO A 19 3.28 3.39 9.25
N ASN A 20 4.16 3.38 8.26
CA ASN A 20 4.15 4.35 7.16
C ASN A 20 2.83 4.33 6.37
N ARG A 21 2.51 5.44 5.71
CA ARG A 21 1.31 5.62 4.88
C ARG A 21 1.71 5.91 3.42
N HIS A 22 0.76 5.87 2.48
CA HIS A 22 1.06 6.19 1.07
C HIS A 22 1.71 7.57 0.88
N HIS A 23 1.41 8.56 1.74
CA HIS A 23 2.06 9.88 1.66
C HIS A 23 3.57 9.83 2.02
N ASP A 24 3.99 8.92 2.88
CA ASP A 24 5.41 8.69 3.18
C ASP A 24 6.13 8.10 1.96
N VAL A 25 5.49 7.14 1.28
CA VAL A 25 6.01 6.55 0.02
C VAL A 25 6.09 7.62 -1.07
N ILE A 26 5.07 8.48 -1.22
CA ILE A 26 5.11 9.62 -2.15
C ILE A 26 6.27 10.56 -1.81
N SER A 27 6.48 10.86 -0.53
CA SER A 27 7.58 11.73 -0.08
C SER A 27 8.95 11.09 -0.35
N MET A 28 9.08 9.77 -0.20
CA MET A 28 10.27 9.02 -0.59
C MET A 28 10.52 9.11 -2.10
N ILE A 29 9.51 8.82 -2.93
CA ILE A 29 9.63 8.91 -4.39
C ILE A 29 10.03 10.33 -4.80
N HIS A 30 9.40 11.36 -4.22
CA HIS A 30 9.73 12.75 -4.50
C HIS A 30 11.20 13.07 -4.17
N ARG A 31 11.69 12.64 -3.00
CA ARG A 31 13.10 12.84 -2.62
C ARG A 31 14.09 12.11 -3.54
N GLU A 32 13.72 10.94 -4.05
CA GLU A 32 14.59 10.14 -4.92
C GLU A 32 14.61 10.66 -6.37
N THR A 33 13.46 11.11 -6.88
CA THR A 33 13.28 11.40 -8.32
C THR A 33 13.19 12.89 -8.64
N GLY A 34 12.84 13.72 -7.66
CA GLY A 34 12.45 15.12 -7.88
C GLY A 34 11.06 15.30 -8.53
N ASP A 35 10.33 14.21 -8.82
CA ASP A 35 9.03 14.28 -9.48
C ASP A 35 7.94 14.79 -8.54
N PHE A 36 6.99 15.54 -9.09
CA PHE A 36 5.78 15.98 -8.40
C PHE A 36 4.55 15.30 -9.00
N GLY A 37 3.50 15.12 -8.17
CA GLY A 37 2.23 14.56 -8.64
C GLY A 37 2.33 13.09 -9.03
N ILE A 38 2.87 12.26 -8.13
CA ILE A 38 3.01 10.80 -8.32
C ILE A 38 1.62 10.17 -8.57
N ARG A 39 1.41 9.61 -9.77
CA ARG A 39 0.16 8.94 -10.21
C ARG A 39 0.32 7.42 -10.37
N GLY A 40 1.20 6.81 -9.59
CA GLY A 40 1.41 5.38 -9.60
C GLY A 40 0.23 4.57 -9.04
N SER A 41 0.22 3.26 -9.30
CA SER A 41 -0.73 2.34 -8.70
C SER A 41 -0.42 2.19 -7.22
N GLN A 42 -1.35 2.58 -6.36
CA GLN A 42 -1.20 2.50 -4.91
C GLN A 42 -1.76 1.18 -4.40
N GLY A 43 -1.07 0.58 -3.43
CA GLY A 43 -1.40 -0.72 -2.90
C GLY A 43 -0.56 -1.06 -1.70
N PHE A 44 -0.25 -2.33 -1.54
CA PHE A 44 0.42 -2.89 -0.38
C PHE A 44 1.37 -4.01 -0.79
N LEU A 45 2.37 -4.27 0.05
CA LEU A 45 3.22 -5.44 -0.08
C LEU A 45 2.85 -6.47 0.98
N ARG A 46 2.80 -7.73 0.56
CA ARG A 46 2.75 -8.88 1.44
C ARG A 46 4.14 -9.26 1.95
N ASP A 47 4.17 -9.98 3.06
CA ASP A 47 5.38 -10.57 3.66
C ASP A 47 6.14 -11.53 2.73
N ASP A 48 5.48 -12.09 1.73
CA ASP A 48 6.10 -12.89 0.65
C ASP A 48 6.57 -12.06 -0.56
N GLY A 49 6.46 -10.74 -0.49
CA GLY A 49 6.88 -9.81 -1.53
C GLY A 49 5.85 -9.59 -2.66
N GLU A 50 4.67 -10.18 -2.56
CA GLU A 50 3.61 -9.97 -3.56
C GLU A 50 2.96 -8.59 -3.37
N PHE A 51 2.87 -7.83 -4.47
CA PHE A 51 2.14 -6.57 -4.49
C PHE A 51 0.65 -6.81 -4.72
N LEU A 52 -0.18 -6.19 -3.90
CA LEU A 52 -1.63 -6.13 -4.09
C LEU A 52 -2.04 -4.68 -4.27
N ASP A 53 -2.95 -4.39 -5.19
CA ASP A 53 -3.60 -3.08 -5.20
C ASP A 53 -4.57 -2.94 -4.01
N ARG A 54 -5.30 -1.82 -3.94
CA ARG A 54 -6.20 -1.57 -2.80
C ARG A 54 -7.45 -2.43 -2.80
N GLU A 55 -7.92 -2.89 -3.97
CA GLU A 55 -9.11 -3.75 -4.08
C GLU A 55 -8.73 -5.18 -3.70
N ASP A 56 -7.68 -5.72 -4.32
CA ASP A 56 -7.15 -7.05 -4.03
C ASP A 56 -6.61 -7.15 -2.60
N GLY A 57 -6.00 -6.07 -2.11
CA GLY A 57 -5.54 -5.95 -0.73
C GLY A 57 -6.69 -6.10 0.26
N LEU A 58 -7.83 -5.46 0.00
CA LEU A 58 -9.01 -5.55 0.86
C LEU A 58 -9.56 -6.99 0.91
N GLU A 59 -9.71 -7.62 -0.25
CA GLU A 59 -10.16 -9.02 -0.32
C GLU A 59 -9.19 -9.94 0.45
N TYR A 60 -7.89 -9.75 0.25
CA TYR A 60 -6.86 -10.55 0.89
C TYR A 60 -6.92 -10.46 2.42
N VAL A 61 -6.94 -9.25 3.00
CA VAL A 61 -6.85 -9.08 4.46
C VAL A 61 -8.08 -9.61 5.20
N LEU A 62 -9.26 -9.52 4.57
CA LEU A 62 -10.48 -10.14 5.08
C LEU A 62 -10.41 -11.66 4.97
N ARG A 63 -9.92 -12.18 3.84
CA ARG A 63 -9.79 -13.63 3.58
C ARG A 63 -8.83 -14.32 4.54
N VAL A 64 -7.68 -13.69 4.83
CA VAL A 64 -6.67 -14.24 5.76
C VAL A 64 -6.93 -13.89 7.22
N GLY A 65 -7.96 -13.11 7.51
CA GLY A 65 -8.31 -12.70 8.88
C GLY A 65 -7.30 -11.75 9.53
N GLN A 66 -6.54 -10.98 8.73
CA GLN A 66 -5.65 -9.95 9.27
C GLN A 66 -6.44 -8.82 9.93
N ILE A 67 -7.63 -8.51 9.40
CA ILE A 67 -8.61 -7.62 10.01
C ILE A 67 -10.00 -8.28 9.97
N GLU A 68 -10.85 -7.99 10.96
CA GLU A 68 -12.22 -8.49 10.98
C GLU A 68 -13.17 -7.67 10.11
N LYS A 69 -12.91 -6.36 10.01
CA LYS A 69 -13.70 -5.42 9.24
C LYS A 69 -12.85 -4.23 8.82
N THR A 70 -13.19 -3.68 7.67
CA THR A 70 -12.65 -2.43 7.15
C THR A 70 -13.57 -1.28 7.52
N ARG A 71 -13.03 -0.07 7.72
CA ARG A 71 -13.84 1.16 7.81
C ARG A 71 -14.31 1.61 6.42
N HIS A 72 -13.59 1.20 5.38
CA HIS A 72 -13.82 1.58 3.99
C HIS A 72 -14.35 0.39 3.17
N SER A 73 -15.53 0.53 2.56
CA SER A 73 -16.25 -0.61 1.99
C SER A 73 -15.71 -1.16 0.66
N ARG A 74 -14.82 -0.45 -0.03
CA ARG A 74 -14.38 -0.80 -1.39
C ARG A 74 -12.88 -0.87 -1.59
N LEU A 75 -12.10 -0.13 -0.82
CA LEU A 75 -10.65 -0.04 -0.97
C LEU A 75 -10.02 -0.19 0.40
N LEU A 76 -8.89 -0.88 0.46
CA LEU A 76 -8.08 -0.95 1.67
C LEU A 76 -7.25 0.33 1.81
N PHE A 77 -7.29 0.92 3.01
CA PHE A 77 -6.39 1.98 3.43
C PHE A 77 -5.49 1.46 4.54
N SER A 78 -4.30 2.04 4.67
CA SER A 78 -3.38 1.67 5.74
C SER A 78 -4.02 1.85 7.13
N GLU A 79 -4.91 2.82 7.27
CA GLU A 79 -5.67 3.16 8.49
C GLU A 79 -6.70 2.09 8.87
N ASP A 80 -6.99 1.16 7.97
CA ASP A 80 -7.79 -0.04 8.28
C ASP A 80 -6.94 -1.16 8.89
N LEU A 81 -5.63 -1.17 8.63
CA LEU A 81 -4.69 -2.19 9.12
C LEU A 81 -4.03 -1.80 10.43
N TRP A 82 -3.63 -0.53 10.56
CA TRP A 82 -2.97 0.04 11.75
C TRP A 82 -3.33 1.51 11.95
#